data_AF-A0A1Y3N4R8-F1
#
_entry.id   AF-A0A1Y3N4R8-F1
#
_cell.length_a   1.000
_cell.length_b   1.000
_cell.length_c   1.000
_cell.angle_alpha   90.00
_cell.angle_beta   90.00
_cell.angle_gamma   90.00
#
_symmetry.space_group_name_H-M   'P 1'
#
loop_
_entity.id
_entity.type
_entity.pdbx_description
1 polymer ?
#
loop_
_entity_poly.entity_id
_entity_poly.type
_entity_poly.pdbx_seq_one_letter_code
_entity_poly.pdbx_strand_id
1 'polypeptide(L)'
;MKIRNIDVLLVVNLIKVSGTLYTLQGNEIPDSLKFYLNCPIGDFLCKNEKKSQCLLKHNICKESSSDTLSENLIYNGYIIDNILPDLFCHIFQEVCDMILDYNPPLTNDNIYEYDRYFICNTKDITCIQNQKSSCQTVLTQCWDLYPKIDCEHLSIVCENIENGIKPLFNSLKIKTPLGKDIPHSLVTYLSCPRNDIKCKKKKKILCKKSSSICQKNNHKNLGQKLRENDHIINNLSPEIDCQIFVEVCDMIMKYEPPFTDNYIYNLNHYLSCNADNTICQYEQDGSYRTVLDRYFQNMSIKFYQFPVVKYFRKMKLQLMKRTSRYFNQSSFSSQKIRKKQNKRKIMKKSSKKKSKQKKPSIEKKFYQQQHQRNHPFKNIQQRSKKQINKYLRNNYIQVDEIIEKIIIKHIPERIQNLLPKKLPIKRTSLRKIHLLKRILRNVF
;
A
#
# COMPACT_ATOMS: atom_id res chain seq x y z
N MET A 1 -25.52 27.44 -38.04
CA MET A 1 -25.42 27.44 -36.56
C MET A 1 -24.25 26.52 -36.19
N LYS A 2 -23.11 27.10 -35.78
CA LYS A 2 -21.85 26.39 -35.49
C LYS A 2 -21.84 25.95 -34.03
N ILE A 3 -21.65 24.67 -33.75
CA ILE A 3 -21.29 24.19 -32.41
C ILE A 3 -19.79 23.86 -32.46
N ARG A 4 -19.03 24.54 -31.59
CA ARG A 4 -17.57 24.51 -31.52
C ARG A 4 -17.10 23.20 -30.87
N ASN A 5 -16.05 22.63 -31.46
CA ASN A 5 -15.18 21.63 -30.87
C ASN A 5 -14.58 22.17 -29.56
N ILE A 6 -14.57 21.33 -28.52
CA ILE A 6 -13.71 21.51 -27.35
C ILE A 6 -12.80 20.30 -27.33
N ASP A 7 -11.58 20.50 -27.81
CA ASP A 7 -10.46 19.58 -27.62
C ASP A 7 -10.05 19.64 -26.14
N VAL A 8 -10.30 18.55 -25.41
CA VAL A 8 -9.73 18.35 -24.08
C VAL A 8 -8.38 17.66 -24.27
N LEU A 9 -7.36 18.47 -24.52
CA LEU A 9 -5.97 18.06 -24.50
C LEU A 9 -5.57 17.84 -23.02
N LEU A 10 -5.63 16.59 -22.57
CA LEU A 10 -5.25 16.20 -21.22
C LEU A 10 -3.77 15.81 -21.24
N VAL A 11 -2.91 16.80 -21.01
CA VAL A 11 -1.48 16.61 -20.76
C VAL A 11 -1.33 15.82 -19.46
N VAL A 12 -0.92 14.56 -19.58
CA VAL A 12 -0.58 13.71 -18.44
C VAL A 12 0.79 14.15 -17.92
N ASN A 13 0.78 15.07 -16.95
CA ASN A 13 1.97 15.35 -16.16
C ASN A 13 2.22 14.16 -15.21
N LEU A 14 3.38 13.53 -15.39
CA LEU A 14 4.01 12.64 -14.42
C LEU A 14 4.30 13.45 -13.15
N ILE A 15 3.41 13.38 -12.15
CA ILE A 15 3.66 13.99 -10.83
C ILE A 15 4.70 13.13 -10.11
N LYS A 16 5.96 13.49 -10.31
CA LYS A 16 6.99 13.36 -9.28
C LYS A 16 6.42 14.14 -8.09
N VAL A 17 6.13 13.48 -6.97
CA VAL A 17 5.72 14.18 -5.73
C VAL A 17 6.95 14.91 -5.20
N SER A 18 7.32 15.99 -5.87
CA SER A 18 8.19 17.03 -5.35
C SER A 18 7.27 17.86 -4.48
N GLY A 19 7.26 17.58 -3.17
CA GLY A 19 6.51 18.42 -2.24
C GLY A 19 6.93 19.87 -2.44
N THR A 20 5.97 20.76 -2.64
CA THR A 20 6.25 22.19 -2.68
C THR A 20 6.90 22.59 -1.36
N LEU A 21 8.11 23.15 -1.43
CA LEU A 21 8.83 23.66 -0.26
C LEU A 21 8.56 25.16 -0.13
N TYR A 22 8.44 25.62 1.10
CA TYR A 22 8.20 27.02 1.42
C TYR A 22 9.32 27.54 2.31
N THR A 23 9.67 28.82 2.14
CA THR A 23 10.57 29.52 3.05
C THR A 23 9.89 29.78 4.40
N LEU A 24 10.65 30.30 5.38
CA LEU A 24 10.11 30.68 6.69
C LEU A 24 9.02 31.74 6.60
N GLN A 25 9.06 32.60 5.57
CA GLN A 25 8.03 33.61 5.32
C GLN A 25 6.84 33.07 4.51
N GLY A 26 6.85 31.80 4.13
CA GLY A 26 5.77 31.15 3.39
C GLY A 26 5.84 31.35 1.87
N ASN A 27 6.98 31.82 1.33
CA ASN A 27 7.18 31.93 -0.11
C ASN A 27 7.53 30.56 -0.70
N GLU A 28 6.93 30.19 -1.84
CA GLU A 28 7.27 28.94 -2.54
C GLU A 28 8.71 29.00 -3.06
N ILE A 29 9.49 27.95 -2.81
CA ILE A 29 10.89 27.85 -3.24
C ILE A 29 10.96 27.40 -4.70
N PRO A 30 11.53 28.21 -5.61
CA PRO A 30 11.78 27.84 -7.00
C PRO A 30 12.62 26.56 -7.12
N ASP A 31 12.33 25.72 -8.12
CA ASP A 31 13.06 24.47 -8.34
C ASP A 31 14.56 24.68 -8.52
N SER A 32 14.97 25.80 -9.13
CA SER A 32 16.36 26.21 -9.32
C SER A 32 17.12 26.39 -8.00
N LEU A 33 16.42 26.68 -6.89
CA LEU A 33 17.00 26.87 -5.57
C LEU A 33 16.93 25.62 -4.68
N LYS A 34 16.03 24.66 -4.97
CA LYS A 34 15.89 23.42 -4.18
C LYS A 34 17.16 22.57 -4.14
N PHE A 35 18.06 22.72 -5.12
CA PHE A 35 19.36 22.04 -5.14
C PHE A 35 20.22 22.34 -3.90
N TYR A 36 20.13 23.55 -3.34
CA TYR A 36 20.89 23.92 -2.13
C TYR A 36 20.39 23.23 -0.86
N LEU A 37 19.14 22.75 -0.87
CA LEU A 37 18.51 22.03 0.24
C LEU A 37 18.66 20.51 0.14
N ASN A 38 19.35 20.01 -0.88
CA ASN A 38 19.53 18.58 -1.14
C ASN A 38 20.75 18.00 -0.39
N CYS A 39 20.79 18.20 0.93
CA CYS A 39 21.77 17.56 1.80
C CYS A 39 21.12 16.41 2.59
N PRO A 40 21.85 15.31 2.84
CA PRO A 40 21.39 14.28 3.76
C PRO A 40 21.08 14.86 5.15
N ILE A 41 20.11 14.27 5.86
CA ILE A 41 19.71 14.69 7.20
C ILE A 41 20.94 14.68 8.13
N GLY A 42 21.22 15.81 8.79
CA GLY A 42 22.34 15.94 9.72
C GLY A 42 23.76 15.94 9.12
N ASP A 43 23.89 16.00 7.79
CA ASP A 43 25.19 16.19 7.11
C ASP A 43 25.60 17.66 7.13
N PHE A 44 26.36 18.05 8.16
CA PHE A 44 26.76 19.45 8.36
C PHE A 44 27.79 19.92 7.34
N LEU A 45 28.65 19.01 6.85
CA LEU A 45 29.64 19.34 5.82
C LEU A 45 28.96 19.72 4.52
N CYS A 46 28.01 18.91 4.06
CA CYS A 46 27.20 19.23 2.88
C CYS A 46 26.47 20.56 3.06
N LYS A 47 25.81 20.77 4.21
CA LYS A 47 25.04 22.00 4.47
C LYS A 47 25.92 23.25 4.43
N ASN A 48 27.11 23.22 5.01
CA ASN A 48 28.04 24.35 4.95
C ASN A 48 28.53 24.63 3.55
N GLU A 49 28.86 23.59 2.79
CA GLU A 49 29.28 23.73 1.40
C GLU A 49 28.15 24.35 0.56
N LYS A 50 26.92 23.83 0.68
CA LYS A 50 25.74 24.38 0.00
C LYS A 50 25.45 25.81 0.41
N LYS A 51 25.53 26.15 1.69
CA LYS A 51 25.34 27.52 2.16
C LYS A 51 26.39 28.47 1.57
N SER A 52 27.64 28.05 1.54
CA SER A 52 28.73 28.85 0.99
C SER A 52 28.54 29.08 -0.51
N GLN A 53 28.20 28.03 -1.27
CA GLN A 53 27.85 28.14 -2.69
C GLN A 53 26.62 29.03 -2.91
N CYS A 54 25.59 28.89 -2.08
CA CYS A 54 24.37 29.70 -2.15
C CYS A 54 24.68 31.19 -1.97
N LEU A 55 25.42 31.54 -0.91
CA LEU A 55 25.80 32.94 -0.63
C LEU A 55 26.70 33.53 -1.72
N LEU A 56 27.66 32.76 -2.25
CA LEU A 56 28.50 33.20 -3.36
C LEU A 56 27.68 33.51 -4.61
N LYS A 57 26.72 32.63 -4.96
CA LYS A 57 25.89 32.86 -6.14
C LYS A 57 24.78 33.89 -5.91
N HIS A 58 24.37 34.13 -4.67
CA HIS A 58 23.44 35.20 -4.32
C HIS A 58 24.00 36.59 -4.64
N ASN A 59 25.33 36.75 -4.74
CA ASN A 59 25.94 38.02 -5.13
C ASN A 59 25.43 38.58 -6.47
N ILE A 60 24.92 37.73 -7.38
CA ILE A 60 24.26 38.19 -8.62
C ILE A 60 23.08 39.14 -8.31
N CYS A 61 22.34 38.88 -7.24
CA CYS A 61 21.25 39.73 -6.76
C CYS A 61 21.72 41.06 -6.16
N LYS A 62 22.98 41.15 -5.73
CA LYS A 62 23.55 42.38 -5.14
C LYS A 62 24.27 43.23 -6.17
N GLU A 63 24.88 42.60 -7.17
CA GLU A 63 25.74 43.26 -8.17
C GLU A 63 24.97 43.72 -9.41
N SER A 64 23.80 43.13 -9.69
CA SER A 64 22.98 43.52 -10.85
C SER A 64 22.17 44.78 -10.55
N SER A 65 22.04 45.66 -11.55
CA SER A 65 21.06 46.76 -11.48
C SER A 65 19.64 46.20 -11.63
N SER A 66 18.65 46.92 -11.08
CA SER A 66 17.23 46.52 -11.16
C SER A 66 16.77 46.23 -12.60
N ASP A 67 17.26 47.00 -13.58
CA ASP A 67 16.87 46.86 -14.98
C ASP A 67 17.47 45.63 -15.67
N THR A 68 18.60 45.10 -15.17
CA THR A 68 19.33 43.98 -15.78
C THR A 68 19.25 42.68 -14.96
N LEU A 69 18.65 42.73 -13.77
CA LEU A 69 18.63 41.61 -12.82
C LEU A 69 18.00 40.34 -13.42
N SER A 70 16.87 40.47 -14.14
CA SER A 70 16.21 39.33 -14.76
C SER A 70 17.10 38.64 -15.79
N GLU A 71 17.78 39.42 -16.64
CA GLU A 71 18.65 38.90 -17.69
C GLU A 71 19.88 38.22 -17.08
N ASN A 72 20.48 38.83 -16.06
CA ASN A 72 21.62 38.26 -15.35
C ASN A 72 21.28 36.94 -14.64
N LEU A 73 20.12 36.85 -14.00
CA LEU A 73 19.66 35.61 -13.37
C LEU A 73 19.46 34.49 -14.41
N ILE A 74 18.81 34.78 -15.54
CA ILE A 74 18.60 33.81 -16.63
C ILE A 74 19.94 33.38 -17.24
N TYR A 75 20.84 34.34 -17.50
CA TYR A 75 22.18 34.08 -18.03
C TYR A 75 22.99 33.14 -17.13
N ASN A 76 22.81 33.25 -15.80
CA ASN A 76 23.45 32.37 -14.81
C ASN A 76 22.71 31.03 -14.60
N GLY A 77 21.71 30.73 -15.42
CA GLY A 77 20.99 29.45 -15.42
C GLY A 77 19.87 29.33 -14.39
N TYR A 78 19.39 30.44 -13.81
CA TYR A 78 18.23 30.41 -12.93
C TYR A 78 16.93 30.42 -13.70
N ILE A 79 16.02 29.54 -13.30
CA ILE A 79 14.62 29.52 -13.75
C ILE A 79 13.83 30.32 -12.72
N ILE A 80 13.35 31.50 -13.13
CA ILE A 80 12.60 32.46 -12.31
C ILE A 80 11.08 32.30 -12.50
N ASP A 81 10.67 31.74 -13.64
CA ASP A 81 9.27 31.61 -14.05
C ASP A 81 8.53 32.96 -14.03
N ASN A 82 7.39 33.04 -13.33
CA ASN A 82 6.56 34.24 -13.24
C ASN A 82 6.85 35.08 -11.98
N ILE A 83 7.96 34.83 -11.29
CA ILE A 83 8.34 35.52 -10.06
C ILE A 83 9.04 36.83 -10.42
N LEU A 84 8.71 37.93 -9.74
CA LEU A 84 9.43 39.19 -9.91
C LEU A 84 10.91 39.01 -9.51
N PRO A 85 11.89 39.52 -10.29
CA PRO A 85 13.31 39.31 -10.00
C PRO A 85 13.73 39.71 -8.58
N ASP A 86 13.22 40.82 -8.06
CA ASP A 86 13.52 41.25 -6.68
C ASP A 86 12.96 40.27 -5.64
N LEU A 87 11.74 39.76 -5.86
CA LEU A 87 11.14 38.75 -5.00
C LEU A 87 11.91 37.43 -5.09
N PHE A 88 12.39 37.05 -6.28
CA PHE A 88 13.26 35.88 -6.43
C PHE A 88 14.54 36.04 -5.62
N CYS A 89 15.18 37.21 -5.66
CA CYS A 89 16.38 37.49 -4.87
C CYS A 89 16.15 37.49 -3.36
N HIS A 90 14.95 37.92 -2.92
CA HIS A 90 14.53 37.78 -1.53
C HIS A 90 14.38 36.31 -1.13
N ILE A 91 13.67 35.51 -1.94
CA ILE A 91 13.53 34.06 -1.72
C ILE A 91 14.89 33.37 -1.72
N PHE A 92 15.80 33.76 -2.62
CA PHE A 92 17.15 33.21 -2.70
C PHE A 92 17.93 33.46 -1.40
N GLN A 93 17.89 34.68 -0.85
CA GLN A 93 18.51 34.97 0.44
C GLN A 93 17.90 34.10 1.55
N GLU A 94 16.56 34.01 1.64
CA GLU A 94 15.88 33.18 2.64
C GLU A 94 16.29 31.70 2.53
N VAL A 95 16.39 31.17 1.31
CA VAL A 95 16.87 29.80 1.07
C VAL A 95 18.29 29.64 1.59
N CYS A 96 19.20 30.57 1.31
CA CYS A 96 20.58 30.50 1.80
C CYS A 96 20.65 30.51 3.33
N ASP A 97 19.78 31.28 3.98
CA ASP A 97 19.75 31.39 5.43
C ASP A 97 19.22 30.12 6.10
N MET A 98 18.22 29.46 5.51
CA MET A 98 17.61 28.25 6.10
C MET A 98 18.37 26.94 5.85
N ILE A 99 19.41 26.90 5.00
CA ILE A 99 20.13 25.65 4.64
C ILE A 99 20.64 24.88 5.86
N LEU A 100 21.18 25.58 6.87
CA LEU A 100 21.76 24.92 8.05
C LEU A 100 20.68 24.25 8.89
N ASP A 101 19.51 24.88 8.99
CA ASP A 101 18.41 24.44 9.85
C ASP A 101 17.48 23.46 9.14
N TYR A 102 17.43 23.49 7.81
CA TYR A 102 16.57 22.61 7.03
C TYR A 102 17.03 21.16 7.10
N ASN A 103 16.14 20.26 7.51
CA ASN A 103 16.30 18.82 7.36
C ASN A 103 15.23 18.33 6.37
N PRO A 104 15.61 17.58 5.32
CA PRO A 104 14.61 16.99 4.43
C PRO A 104 13.74 15.97 5.20
N PRO A 105 12.53 15.68 4.70
CA PRO A 105 11.67 14.68 5.30
C PRO A 105 12.36 13.32 5.43
N LEU A 106 12.11 12.65 6.55
CA LEU A 106 12.64 11.33 6.85
C LEU A 106 12.09 10.29 5.85
N THR A 107 12.97 9.59 5.15
CA THR A 107 12.60 8.52 4.20
C THR A 107 12.97 7.14 4.73
N ASN A 108 12.39 6.10 4.13
CA ASN A 108 12.71 4.71 4.45
C ASN A 108 14.20 4.40 4.23
N ASP A 109 14.81 4.99 3.22
CA ASP A 109 16.23 4.79 2.94
C ASP A 109 17.11 5.35 4.05
N ASN A 110 16.61 6.32 4.84
CA ASN A 110 17.31 6.73 6.06
C ASN A 110 17.22 5.68 7.17
N ILE A 111 16.15 4.89 7.21
CA ILE A 111 15.89 3.94 8.30
C ILE A 111 16.42 2.54 8.01
N TYR A 112 16.36 2.07 6.75
CA TYR A 112 16.61 0.67 6.42
C TYR A 112 17.88 0.43 5.58
N GLU A 113 18.42 1.45 4.90
CA GLU A 113 19.62 1.31 4.07
C GLU A 113 20.89 1.65 4.85
N TYR A 114 21.24 0.82 5.83
CA TYR A 114 22.37 1.11 6.74
C TYR A 114 23.71 1.36 6.05
N ASP A 115 23.93 0.79 4.86
CA ASP A 115 25.17 0.96 4.09
C ASP A 115 25.52 2.44 3.84
N ARG A 116 24.51 3.30 3.73
CA ARG A 116 24.72 4.74 3.50
C ARG A 116 25.55 5.41 4.60
N TYR A 117 25.51 4.87 5.82
CA TYR A 117 26.23 5.41 6.98
C TYR A 117 27.67 4.89 7.08
N PHE A 118 28.03 3.86 6.29
CA PHE A 118 29.34 3.21 6.31
C PHE A 118 30.14 3.47 5.02
N ILE A 119 29.86 4.57 4.31
CA ILE A 119 30.56 4.92 3.05
C ILE A 119 31.97 5.50 3.27
N CYS A 120 32.30 5.90 4.51
CA CYS A 120 33.56 6.55 4.81
C CYS A 120 34.74 5.57 4.79
N ASN A 121 35.91 6.06 4.39
CA ASN A 121 37.16 5.36 4.68
C ASN A 121 37.39 5.35 6.20
N THR A 122 37.79 4.20 6.76
CA THR A 122 38.13 4.04 8.18
C THR A 122 39.16 5.05 8.72
N LYS A 123 39.96 5.67 7.86
CA LYS A 123 40.94 6.70 8.24
C LYS A 123 40.40 8.14 8.18
N ASP A 124 39.23 8.35 7.58
CA ASP A 124 38.62 9.68 7.42
C ASP A 124 37.74 10.01 8.62
N ILE A 125 38.38 10.50 9.69
CA ILE A 125 37.74 10.83 10.97
C ILE A 125 36.62 11.86 10.77
N THR A 126 36.83 12.84 9.89
CA THR A 126 35.86 13.90 9.58
C THR A 126 34.60 13.33 8.93
N CYS A 127 34.76 12.43 7.95
CA CYS A 127 33.64 11.72 7.34
C CYS A 127 32.89 10.86 8.38
N ILE A 128 33.61 10.10 9.20
CA ILE A 128 33.04 9.22 10.23
C ILE A 128 32.19 10.04 11.23
N GLN A 129 32.72 11.15 11.73
CA GLN A 129 32.00 12.03 12.65
C GLN A 129 30.74 12.63 12.01
N ASN A 130 30.83 13.04 10.74
CA ASN A 130 29.70 13.56 10.00
C ASN A 130 28.61 12.50 9.77
N GLN A 131 28.99 11.26 9.41
CA GLN A 131 28.03 10.14 9.27
C GLN A 131 27.38 9.78 10.61
N LYS A 132 28.15 9.79 11.71
CA LYS A 132 27.61 9.56 13.05
C LYS A 132 26.59 10.63 13.44
N SER A 133 26.91 11.91 13.22
CA SER A 133 25.98 13.03 13.44
C SER A 133 24.71 12.92 12.58
N SER A 134 24.88 12.59 11.30
CA SER A 134 23.77 12.34 10.37
C SER A 134 22.86 11.22 10.88
N CYS A 135 23.44 10.07 11.24
CA CYS A 135 22.70 8.92 11.77
C CYS A 135 21.95 9.27 13.06
N GLN A 136 22.59 9.99 14.00
CA GLN A 136 21.96 10.41 15.26
C GLN A 136 20.79 11.38 15.03
N THR A 137 20.92 12.28 14.04
CA THR A 137 19.83 13.21 13.67
C THR A 137 18.64 12.44 13.11
N VAL A 138 18.90 11.46 12.23
CA VAL A 138 17.88 10.56 11.69
C VAL A 138 17.22 9.75 12.81
N LEU A 139 18.02 9.18 13.72
CA LEU A 139 17.53 8.40 14.85
C LEU A 139 16.60 9.21 15.75
N THR A 140 16.93 10.48 16.00
CA THR A 140 16.09 11.37 16.80
C THR A 140 14.69 11.52 16.19
N GLN A 141 14.60 11.66 14.86
CA GLN A 141 13.33 11.74 14.14
C GLN A 141 12.63 10.38 13.97
N CYS A 142 13.38 9.27 14.00
CA CYS A 142 12.85 7.92 13.83
C CYS A 142 11.78 7.59 14.85
N TRP A 143 12.03 7.90 16.13
CA TRP A 143 11.17 7.49 17.25
C TRP A 143 9.71 7.98 17.14
N ASP A 144 9.48 9.09 16.43
CA ASP A 144 8.15 9.67 16.26
C ASP A 144 7.38 9.10 15.06
N LEU A 145 8.10 8.56 14.07
CA LEU A 145 7.54 8.22 12.75
C LEU A 145 7.60 6.73 12.40
N TYR A 146 8.49 5.97 13.04
CA TYR A 146 8.77 4.57 12.72
C TYR A 146 8.58 3.63 13.92
N PRO A 147 8.39 2.32 13.69
CA PRO A 147 8.30 1.35 14.77
C PRO A 147 9.55 1.34 15.66
N LYS A 148 9.33 1.21 16.97
CA LYS A 148 10.40 1.22 17.98
C LYS A 148 11.57 0.28 17.64
N ILE A 149 11.28 -0.92 17.15
CA ILE A 149 12.30 -1.93 16.83
C ILE A 149 13.23 -1.50 15.70
N ASP A 150 12.72 -0.76 14.72
CA ASP A 150 13.52 -0.27 13.59
C ASP A 150 14.44 0.87 14.05
N CYS A 151 13.96 1.74 14.94
CA CYS A 151 14.78 2.77 15.57
C CYS A 151 15.81 2.19 16.53
N GLU A 152 15.51 1.10 17.25
CA GLU A 152 16.49 0.36 18.06
C GLU A 152 17.61 -0.23 17.17
N HIS A 153 17.27 -0.76 16.00
CA HIS A 153 18.28 -1.19 15.02
C HIS A 153 19.13 -0.02 14.52
N LEU A 154 18.49 1.09 14.11
CA LEU A 154 19.22 2.29 13.68
C LEU A 154 20.12 2.83 14.79
N SER A 155 19.72 2.77 16.06
CA SER A 155 20.56 3.16 17.21
C SER A 155 21.86 2.37 17.24
N ILE A 156 21.76 1.05 17.09
CA ILE A 156 22.93 0.16 17.05
C ILE A 156 23.78 0.45 15.80
N VAL A 157 23.18 0.82 14.66
CA VAL A 157 23.94 1.30 13.50
C VAL A 157 24.77 2.52 13.86
N CYS A 158 24.13 3.56 14.40
CA CYS A 158 24.80 4.82 14.73
C CYS A 158 25.96 4.62 15.72
N GLU A 159 25.82 3.71 16.68
CA GLU A 159 26.86 3.37 17.65
C GLU A 159 28.07 2.66 17.02
N ASN A 160 27.88 1.94 15.91
CA ASN A 160 28.93 1.15 15.27
C ASN A 160 29.66 1.85 14.11
N ILE A 161 29.23 3.06 13.70
CA ILE A 161 29.84 3.82 12.60
C ILE A 161 31.34 4.03 12.81
N GLU A 162 31.76 4.40 14.02
CA GLU A 162 33.18 4.65 14.35
C GLU A 162 34.04 3.39 14.21
N ASN A 163 33.46 2.22 14.47
CA ASN A 163 34.18 0.94 14.37
C ASN A 163 34.22 0.41 12.92
N GLY A 164 33.40 0.97 12.02
CA GLY A 164 33.23 0.46 10.66
C GLY A 164 32.60 -0.94 10.60
N ILE A 165 32.09 -1.46 11.72
CA ILE A 165 31.47 -2.78 11.80
C ILE A 165 29.98 -2.62 11.50
N LYS A 166 29.55 -3.03 10.30
CA LYS A 166 28.12 -3.00 9.97
C LYS A 166 27.37 -4.04 10.81
N PRO A 167 26.45 -3.62 11.70
CA PRO A 167 25.67 -4.57 12.49
C PRO A 167 24.73 -5.36 11.58
N LEU A 168 24.69 -6.67 11.81
CA LEU A 168 23.78 -7.58 11.15
C LEU A 168 22.54 -7.72 12.02
N PHE A 169 21.56 -6.83 11.85
CA PHE A 169 20.24 -7.08 12.41
C PHE A 169 19.65 -8.22 11.62
N ASN A 170 19.46 -9.34 12.31
CA ASN A 170 18.99 -10.58 11.73
C ASN A 170 17.90 -10.30 10.68
N SER A 171 18.30 -10.35 9.40
CA SER A 171 17.53 -11.07 8.39
C SER A 171 16.93 -12.23 9.13
N LEU A 172 15.58 -12.27 9.27
CA LEU A 172 14.85 -13.26 10.07
C LEU A 172 15.71 -14.51 10.24
N LYS A 173 16.05 -14.92 11.47
CA LYS A 173 16.82 -16.15 11.68
C LYS A 173 16.00 -17.29 11.11
N ILE A 174 16.14 -17.54 9.81
CA ILE A 174 15.43 -18.58 9.11
C ILE A 174 16.14 -19.82 9.58
N LYS A 175 15.39 -20.67 10.26
CA LYS A 175 15.90 -21.97 10.67
C LYS A 175 15.60 -22.98 9.58
N THR A 176 16.52 -23.90 9.36
CA THR A 176 16.27 -25.08 8.54
C THR A 176 15.19 -25.97 9.20
N PRO A 177 14.66 -27.00 8.52
CA PRO A 177 13.70 -27.92 9.13
C PRO A 177 14.25 -28.65 10.36
N LEU A 178 15.59 -28.78 10.46
CA LEU A 178 16.28 -29.34 11.62
C LEU A 178 16.58 -28.29 12.71
N GLY A 179 16.11 -27.05 12.56
CA GLY A 179 16.26 -26.00 13.56
C GLY A 179 17.61 -25.26 13.53
N LYS A 180 18.47 -25.50 12.53
CA LYS A 180 19.78 -24.84 12.40
C LYS A 180 19.60 -23.43 11.82
N ASP A 181 20.33 -22.45 12.33
CA ASP A 181 20.32 -21.09 11.78
C ASP A 181 20.94 -21.08 10.38
N ILE A 182 20.24 -20.50 9.40
CA ILE A 182 20.74 -20.38 8.02
C ILE A 182 21.71 -19.19 7.95
N PRO A 183 22.98 -19.40 7.53
CA PRO A 183 23.92 -18.32 7.33
C PRO A 183 23.45 -17.32 6.26
N HIS A 184 23.77 -16.04 6.44
CA HIS A 184 23.33 -14.96 5.55
C HIS A 184 23.71 -15.19 4.08
N SER A 185 24.88 -15.78 3.81
CA SER A 185 25.32 -16.15 2.45
C SER A 185 24.29 -17.02 1.73
N LEU A 186 23.58 -17.89 2.47
CA LEU A 186 22.58 -18.80 1.94
C LEU A 186 21.17 -18.22 1.90
N VAL A 187 20.87 -17.17 2.68
CA VAL A 187 19.57 -16.48 2.66
C VAL A 187 19.28 -15.89 1.28
N THR A 188 20.32 -15.53 0.52
CA THR A 188 20.20 -15.04 -0.87
C THR A 188 19.57 -16.06 -1.85
N TYR A 189 19.57 -17.36 -1.52
CA TYR A 189 18.85 -18.37 -2.29
C TYR A 189 17.35 -18.40 -1.97
N LEU A 190 16.97 -17.92 -0.79
CA LEU A 190 15.60 -17.83 -0.30
C LEU A 190 14.93 -16.49 -0.60
N SER A 191 15.63 -15.57 -1.27
CA SER A 191 15.19 -14.19 -1.52
C SER A 191 14.16 -14.03 -2.65
N CYS A 192 13.59 -15.12 -3.18
CA CYS A 192 12.60 -15.02 -4.26
C CYS A 192 11.29 -14.40 -3.75
N PRO A 193 10.64 -13.54 -4.55
CA PRO A 193 9.31 -13.05 -4.24
C PRO A 193 8.33 -14.21 -3.99
N ARG A 194 7.33 -13.95 -3.13
CA ARG A 194 6.29 -14.93 -2.81
C ARG A 194 5.61 -15.41 -4.09
N ASN A 195 5.40 -16.71 -4.23
CA ASN A 195 4.83 -17.35 -5.43
C ASN A 195 5.62 -17.21 -6.76
N ASP A 196 6.81 -16.59 -6.80
CA ASP A 196 7.62 -16.56 -8.04
C ASP A 196 8.32 -17.91 -8.29
N ILE A 197 7.59 -18.80 -8.98
CA ILE A 197 8.06 -20.15 -9.31
C ILE A 197 9.29 -20.11 -10.23
N LYS A 198 9.42 -19.11 -11.11
CA LYS A 198 10.52 -18.99 -12.06
C LYS A 198 11.81 -18.63 -11.33
N CYS A 199 11.76 -17.64 -10.44
CA CYS A 199 12.88 -17.31 -9.54
C CYS A 199 13.26 -18.52 -8.68
N LYS A 200 12.28 -19.17 -8.01
CA LYS A 200 12.55 -20.32 -7.13
C LYS A 200 13.23 -21.46 -7.89
N LYS A 201 12.80 -21.78 -9.11
CA LYS A 201 13.45 -22.78 -9.98
C LYS A 201 14.89 -22.37 -10.33
N LYS A 202 15.12 -21.12 -10.74
CA LYS A 202 16.46 -20.60 -11.09
C LYS A 202 17.40 -20.67 -9.89
N LYS A 203 16.97 -20.19 -8.72
CA LYS A 203 17.74 -20.25 -7.47
C LYS A 203 17.99 -21.69 -7.02
N LYS A 204 17.03 -22.60 -7.17
CA LYS A 204 17.23 -24.03 -6.87
C LYS A 204 18.29 -24.69 -7.74
N ILE A 205 18.31 -24.41 -9.05
CA ILE A 205 19.33 -24.93 -9.96
C ILE A 205 20.70 -24.40 -9.56
N LEU A 206 20.82 -23.10 -9.30
CA LEU A 206 22.06 -22.47 -8.87
C LEU A 206 22.54 -23.07 -7.55
N CYS A 207 21.65 -23.19 -6.56
CA CYS A 207 21.93 -23.79 -5.26
C CYS A 207 22.43 -25.23 -5.41
N LYS A 208 21.73 -26.07 -6.19
CA LYS A 208 22.15 -27.46 -6.43
C LYS A 208 23.51 -27.58 -7.12
N LYS A 209 23.83 -26.66 -8.03
CA LYS A 209 25.14 -26.62 -8.69
C LYS A 209 26.24 -26.39 -7.65
N SER A 210 26.05 -25.40 -6.77
CA SER A 210 26.99 -25.09 -5.69
C SER A 210 27.04 -26.18 -4.61
N SER A 211 25.90 -26.76 -4.23
CA SER A 211 25.81 -27.83 -3.21
C SER A 211 26.41 -29.16 -3.68
N SER A 212 26.61 -29.35 -4.99
CA SER A 212 27.21 -30.58 -5.52
C SER A 212 28.66 -30.79 -5.03
N ILE A 213 29.34 -29.71 -4.65
CA ILE A 213 30.67 -29.73 -4.02
C ILE A 213 30.61 -30.44 -2.65
N CYS A 214 29.51 -30.25 -1.91
CA CYS A 214 29.27 -30.89 -0.63
C CYS A 214 28.99 -32.40 -0.74
N GLN A 215 28.50 -32.88 -1.88
CA GLN A 215 28.13 -34.29 -2.07
C GLN A 215 29.27 -35.15 -2.61
N LYS A 216 30.24 -34.56 -3.33
CA LYS A 216 31.25 -35.31 -4.10
C LYS A 216 32.59 -35.51 -3.39
N ASN A 217 32.85 -34.82 -2.29
CA ASN A 217 34.19 -34.76 -1.71
C ASN A 217 34.30 -35.54 -0.41
N ASN A 218 35.31 -36.42 -0.33
CA ASN A 218 35.79 -36.96 0.94
C ASN A 218 36.23 -35.80 1.83
N HIS A 219 35.84 -35.84 3.11
CA HIS A 219 35.94 -34.78 4.11
C HIS A 219 37.28 -34.03 4.18
N LYS A 220 38.40 -34.67 3.81
CA LYS A 220 39.76 -34.13 4.01
C LYS A 220 40.05 -32.77 3.33
N ASN A 221 39.40 -32.43 2.21
CA ASN A 221 39.66 -31.18 1.47
C ASN A 221 38.41 -30.29 1.24
N LEU A 222 37.31 -30.54 1.96
CA LEU A 222 36.03 -29.89 1.70
C LEU A 222 36.10 -28.37 1.88
N GLY A 223 36.74 -27.89 2.96
CA GLY A 223 36.85 -26.45 3.25
C GLY A 223 37.64 -25.66 2.21
N GLN A 224 38.68 -26.25 1.60
CA GLN A 224 39.46 -25.60 0.55
C GLN A 224 38.64 -25.47 -0.74
N LYS A 225 37.97 -26.54 -1.17
CA LYS A 225 37.13 -26.54 -2.38
C LYS A 225 35.93 -25.60 -2.28
N LEU A 226 35.35 -25.45 -1.09
CA LEU A 226 34.30 -24.46 -0.84
C LEU A 226 34.83 -23.04 -1.07
N ARG A 227 36.01 -22.72 -0.53
CA ARG A 227 36.65 -21.41 -0.74
C ARG A 227 37.03 -21.14 -2.20
N GLU A 228 37.50 -22.14 -2.93
CA GLU A 228 37.81 -22.04 -4.37
C GLU A 228 36.58 -21.74 -5.25
N ASN A 229 35.36 -21.92 -4.72
CA ASN A 229 34.10 -21.62 -5.42
C ASN A 229 33.37 -20.42 -4.80
N ASP A 230 34.11 -19.50 -4.18
CA ASP A 230 33.61 -18.29 -3.53
C ASP A 230 32.56 -18.55 -2.43
N HIS A 231 32.60 -19.72 -1.81
CA HIS A 231 31.71 -20.03 -0.70
C HIS A 231 32.27 -19.47 0.61
N ILE A 232 31.54 -18.53 1.21
CA ILE A 232 31.87 -17.96 2.52
C ILE A 232 31.44 -18.96 3.61
N ILE A 233 32.42 -19.59 4.25
CA ILE A 233 32.21 -20.50 5.39
C ILE A 233 32.09 -19.64 6.67
N ASN A 234 30.90 -19.62 7.27
CA ASN A 234 30.59 -18.74 8.41
C ASN A 234 30.89 -19.43 9.75
N ASN A 235 32.14 -19.42 10.24
CA ASN A 235 32.57 -19.98 11.56
C ASN A 235 32.05 -21.40 11.92
N LEU A 236 31.47 -22.12 10.97
CA LEU A 236 30.93 -23.47 11.12
C LEU A 236 31.94 -24.47 10.56
N SER A 237 31.95 -25.69 11.10
CA SER A 237 32.67 -26.79 10.45
C SER A 237 32.14 -26.98 9.03
N PRO A 238 32.99 -27.26 8.02
CA PRO A 238 32.58 -27.48 6.64
C PRO A 238 31.44 -28.51 6.49
N GLU A 239 31.40 -29.54 7.34
CA GLU A 239 30.34 -30.55 7.35
C GLU A 239 28.96 -29.96 7.68
N ILE A 240 28.89 -29.18 8.77
CA ILE A 240 27.65 -28.53 9.21
C ILE A 240 27.20 -27.50 8.18
N ASP A 241 28.13 -26.71 7.64
CA ASP A 241 27.82 -25.72 6.60
C ASP A 241 27.24 -26.39 5.34
N CYS A 242 27.85 -27.50 4.91
CA CYS A 242 27.34 -28.31 3.79
C CYS A 242 25.97 -28.94 4.06
N GLN A 243 25.71 -29.43 5.28
CA GLN A 243 24.39 -29.92 5.66
C GLN A 243 23.33 -28.82 5.56
N ILE A 244 23.62 -27.64 6.15
CA ILE A 244 22.74 -26.48 6.06
C ILE A 244 22.51 -26.09 4.59
N PHE A 245 23.57 -26.07 3.78
CA PHE A 245 23.47 -25.75 2.35
C PHE A 245 22.47 -26.65 1.63
N VAL A 246 22.58 -27.97 1.81
CA VAL A 246 21.67 -28.94 1.19
C VAL A 246 20.23 -28.71 1.67
N GLU A 247 20.04 -28.50 2.97
CA GLU A 247 18.72 -28.18 3.54
C GLU A 247 18.13 -26.89 2.94
N VAL A 248 18.93 -25.83 2.77
CA VAL A 248 18.49 -24.58 2.13
C VAL A 248 18.04 -24.84 0.69
N CYS A 249 18.80 -25.60 -0.10
CA CYS A 249 18.42 -25.90 -1.49
C CYS A 249 17.06 -26.61 -1.60
N ASP A 250 16.73 -27.47 -0.63
CA ASP A 250 15.46 -28.17 -0.58
C ASP A 250 14.32 -27.27 -0.08
N MET A 251 14.64 -26.29 0.77
CA MET A 251 13.68 -25.29 1.23
C MET A 251 13.23 -24.32 0.14
N ILE A 252 14.07 -23.96 -0.85
CA ILE A 252 13.79 -22.88 -1.83
C ILE A 252 12.37 -22.96 -2.44
N MET A 253 11.90 -24.16 -2.79
CA MET A 253 10.57 -24.31 -3.42
C MET A 253 9.41 -24.18 -2.44
N LYS A 254 9.65 -24.48 -1.16
CA LYS A 254 8.63 -24.52 -0.10
C LYS A 254 8.63 -23.26 0.76
N TYR A 255 9.78 -22.58 0.81
CA TYR A 255 9.96 -21.37 1.59
C TYR A 255 9.12 -20.26 0.97
N GLU A 256 8.22 -19.71 1.78
CA GLU A 256 7.52 -18.47 1.48
C GLU A 256 8.09 -17.43 2.45
N PRO A 257 8.77 -16.39 1.97
CA PRO A 257 9.27 -15.35 2.85
C PRO A 257 8.10 -14.81 3.68
N PRO A 258 8.32 -14.56 4.99
CA PRO A 258 7.31 -13.92 5.81
C PRO A 258 6.96 -12.57 5.20
N PHE A 259 5.72 -12.13 5.43
CA PHE A 259 5.35 -10.76 5.10
C PHE A 259 6.14 -9.86 6.04
N THR A 260 7.24 -9.31 5.54
CA THR A 260 7.95 -8.22 6.22
C THR A 260 7.16 -6.94 6.02
N ASP A 261 7.31 -5.98 6.93
CA ASP A 261 6.69 -4.67 6.78
C ASP A 261 7.18 -3.97 5.51
N ASN A 262 8.41 -4.27 5.07
CA ASN A 262 8.92 -3.87 3.76
C ASN A 262 8.09 -4.43 2.58
N TYR A 263 7.60 -5.67 2.68
CA TYR A 263 6.72 -6.28 1.68
C TYR A 263 5.32 -5.65 1.64
N ILE A 264 4.80 -5.25 2.81
CA ILE A 264 3.51 -4.54 2.94
C ILE A 264 3.66 -3.09 2.46
N TYR A 265 4.81 -2.45 2.69
CA TYR A 265 5.07 -1.08 2.29
C TYR A 265 5.32 -0.97 0.78
N ASN A 266 6.11 -1.89 0.22
CA ASN A 266 6.28 -1.98 -1.24
C ASN A 266 4.95 -2.20 -1.95
N LEU A 267 3.94 -2.79 -1.32
CA LEU A 267 2.59 -2.90 -1.88
C LEU A 267 2.00 -1.55 -2.31
N ASN A 268 2.27 -0.46 -1.57
CA ASN A 268 1.81 0.89 -1.94
C ASN A 268 2.59 1.43 -3.14
N HIS A 269 3.89 1.14 -3.23
CA HIS A 269 4.71 1.47 -4.40
C HIS A 269 4.30 0.62 -5.64
N TYR A 270 3.92 -0.65 -5.44
CA TYR A 270 3.37 -1.53 -6.47
C TYR A 270 2.00 -1.04 -6.97
N LEU A 271 1.18 -0.49 -6.08
CA LEU A 271 -0.11 0.12 -6.43
C LEU A 271 0.03 1.41 -7.27
N SER A 272 1.22 2.02 -7.29
CA SER A 272 1.56 3.19 -8.12
C SER A 272 2.29 2.87 -9.44
N CYS A 273 2.57 1.61 -9.77
CA CYS A 273 3.25 1.23 -11.01
C CYS A 273 2.35 1.45 -12.25
N ASN A 274 2.81 2.24 -13.23
CA ASN A 274 2.21 2.32 -14.56
C ASN A 274 2.51 1.07 -15.40
N ALA A 275 1.58 0.68 -16.28
CA ALA A 275 1.64 -0.55 -17.08
C ALA A 275 2.84 -0.64 -18.04
N ASP A 276 3.45 0.51 -18.37
CA ASP A 276 4.56 0.62 -19.32
C ASP A 276 5.94 0.48 -18.68
N ASN A 277 6.02 0.37 -17.35
CA ASN A 277 7.29 0.19 -16.66
C ASN A 277 7.71 -1.29 -16.73
N THR A 278 8.78 -1.58 -17.47
CA THR A 278 9.29 -2.93 -17.75
C THR A 278 9.72 -3.69 -16.48
N ILE A 279 10.02 -2.97 -15.39
CA ILE A 279 10.27 -3.54 -14.06
C ILE A 279 8.99 -4.17 -13.49
N CYS A 280 7.82 -3.57 -13.74
CA CYS A 280 6.53 -4.05 -13.21
C CYS A 280 5.92 -5.18 -14.09
N GLN A 281 6.42 -5.42 -15.31
CA GLN A 281 5.97 -6.53 -16.18
C GLN A 281 6.41 -7.91 -15.68
N TYR A 282 7.47 -7.98 -14.87
CA TYR A 282 8.02 -9.26 -14.39
C TYR A 282 7.22 -9.93 -13.27
N GLU A 283 6.22 -9.26 -12.66
CA GLU A 283 5.56 -9.75 -11.44
C GLU A 283 4.02 -9.87 -11.51
N GLN A 284 3.42 -9.83 -12.71
CA GLN A 284 1.97 -10.01 -12.89
C GLN A 284 1.46 -11.46 -12.73
N ASP A 285 2.34 -12.46 -12.54
CA ASP A 285 1.99 -13.89 -12.44
C ASP A 285 1.54 -14.34 -11.04
N GLY A 286 0.52 -13.69 -10.48
CA GLY A 286 -0.28 -14.23 -9.36
C GLY A 286 0.22 -13.96 -7.93
N SER A 287 1.46 -13.49 -7.77
CA SER A 287 2.01 -12.99 -6.48
C SER A 287 1.14 -11.86 -5.92
N TYR A 288 1.00 -10.77 -6.68
CA TYR A 288 0.27 -9.55 -6.29
C TYR A 288 -1.17 -9.80 -5.83
N ARG A 289 -1.92 -10.66 -6.55
CA ARG A 289 -3.32 -10.98 -6.21
C ARG A 289 -3.44 -11.66 -4.85
N THR A 290 -2.49 -12.52 -4.51
CA THR A 290 -2.47 -13.23 -3.21
C THR A 290 -2.14 -12.27 -2.06
N VAL A 291 -1.25 -11.30 -2.31
CA VAL A 291 -0.87 -10.25 -1.35
C VAL A 291 -2.04 -9.31 -1.11
N LEU A 292 -2.70 -8.83 -2.16
CA LEU A 292 -3.92 -8.04 -2.06
C LEU A 292 -5.04 -8.80 -1.36
N ASP A 293 -5.34 -10.05 -1.75
CA ASP A 293 -6.43 -10.81 -1.14
C ASP A 293 -6.20 -11.01 0.36
N ARG A 294 -4.96 -11.24 0.80
CA ARG A 294 -4.63 -11.39 2.23
C ARG A 294 -4.57 -10.04 2.96
N TYR A 295 -4.07 -8.99 2.32
CA TYR A 295 -4.13 -7.61 2.83
C TYR A 295 -5.59 -7.18 3.02
N PHE A 296 -6.46 -7.43 2.04
CA PHE A 296 -7.90 -7.19 2.14
C PHE A 296 -8.58 -8.09 3.18
N GLN A 297 -8.14 -9.33 3.38
CA GLN A 297 -8.64 -10.16 4.48
C GLN A 297 -8.26 -9.57 5.85
N ASN A 298 -7.00 -9.16 6.05
CA ASN A 298 -6.55 -8.53 7.29
C ASN A 298 -7.19 -7.16 7.52
N MET A 299 -7.29 -6.34 6.47
CA MET A 299 -8.05 -5.08 6.47
C MET A 299 -9.51 -5.35 6.75
N SER A 300 -10.14 -6.40 6.20
CA SER A 300 -11.53 -6.73 6.50
C SER A 300 -11.71 -7.04 7.98
N ILE A 301 -10.79 -7.77 8.62
CA ILE A 301 -10.83 -8.08 10.05
C ILE A 301 -10.78 -6.79 10.88
N LYS A 302 -9.89 -5.84 10.55
CA LYS A 302 -9.86 -4.52 11.19
C LYS A 302 -11.09 -3.67 10.83
N PHE A 303 -11.59 -3.78 9.60
CA PHE A 303 -12.76 -3.05 9.12
C PHE A 303 -14.05 -3.50 9.83
N TYR A 304 -14.14 -4.78 10.19
CA TYR A 304 -15.23 -5.32 11.02
C TYR A 304 -15.21 -4.82 12.47
N GLN A 305 -14.10 -4.25 12.93
CA GLN A 305 -13.99 -3.61 14.25
C GLN A 305 -14.56 -2.19 14.24
N PHE A 306 -14.72 -1.54 13.08
CA PHE A 306 -15.31 -0.19 13.04
C PHE A 306 -16.74 -0.17 13.59
N PRO A 307 -17.06 0.79 14.48
CA PRO A 307 -18.38 0.92 15.09
C PRO A 307 -19.52 0.98 14.06
N VAL A 308 -19.28 1.60 12.91
CA VAL A 308 -20.25 1.73 11.81
C VAL A 308 -20.59 0.37 11.18
N VAL A 309 -19.59 -0.47 10.93
CA VAL A 309 -19.80 -1.81 10.35
C VAL A 309 -20.51 -2.73 11.35
N LYS A 310 -20.14 -2.63 12.64
CA LYS A 310 -20.82 -3.31 13.75
C LYS A 310 -22.29 -2.88 13.87
N TYR A 311 -22.59 -1.59 13.68
CA TYR A 311 -23.95 -1.05 13.67
C TYR A 311 -24.79 -1.61 12.51
N PHE A 312 -24.27 -1.59 11.28
CA PHE A 312 -24.99 -2.14 10.12
C PHE A 312 -25.25 -3.65 10.25
N ARG A 313 -24.31 -4.40 10.83
CA ARG A 313 -24.50 -5.83 11.12
C ARG A 313 -25.62 -6.07 12.14
N LYS A 314 -25.66 -5.28 13.23
CA LYS A 314 -26.79 -5.32 14.19
C LYS A 314 -28.12 -4.98 13.49
N MET A 315 -28.14 -3.98 12.62
CA MET A 315 -29.34 -3.61 11.85
C MET A 315 -29.81 -4.76 10.93
N LYS A 316 -28.88 -5.40 10.21
CA LYS A 316 -29.18 -6.56 9.35
C LYS A 316 -29.77 -7.72 10.15
N LEU A 317 -29.19 -8.04 11.31
CA LEU A 317 -29.69 -9.09 12.20
C LEU A 317 -31.08 -8.75 12.77
N GLN A 318 -31.33 -7.50 13.16
CA GLN A 318 -32.66 -7.06 13.61
C GLN A 318 -33.70 -7.14 12.50
N LEU A 319 -33.33 -6.80 11.26
CA LEU A 319 -34.20 -6.93 10.10
C LEU A 319 -34.52 -8.39 9.83
N MET A 320 -33.52 -9.29 9.84
CA MET A 320 -33.72 -10.74 9.68
C MET A 320 -34.63 -11.33 10.75
N LYS A 321 -34.49 -10.91 12.02
CA LYS A 321 -35.40 -11.30 13.11
C LYS A 321 -36.83 -10.78 12.92
N ARG A 322 -37.02 -9.63 12.26
CA ARG A 322 -38.36 -9.11 11.95
C ARG A 322 -38.98 -9.86 10.78
N THR A 323 -38.23 -10.14 9.72
CA THR A 323 -38.74 -10.95 8.60
C THR A 323 -39.12 -12.36 9.04
N SER A 324 -38.38 -13.00 9.95
CA SER A 324 -38.75 -14.32 10.47
C SER A 324 -40.05 -14.29 11.30
N ARG A 325 -40.30 -13.24 12.10
CA ARG A 325 -41.59 -13.06 12.82
C ARG A 325 -42.76 -12.85 11.86
N TYR A 326 -42.58 -12.05 10.80
CA TYR A 326 -43.62 -11.87 9.77
C TYR A 326 -43.91 -13.18 9.02
N PHE A 327 -42.88 -13.99 8.75
CA PHE A 327 -43.06 -15.31 8.16
C PHE A 327 -43.90 -16.22 9.05
N ASN A 328 -43.62 -16.24 10.36
CA ASN A 328 -44.35 -17.04 11.34
C ASN A 328 -45.79 -16.55 11.59
N GLN A 329 -46.07 -15.25 11.48
CA GLN A 329 -47.44 -14.75 11.56
C GLN A 329 -48.26 -15.06 10.30
N SER A 330 -47.62 -15.04 9.12
CA SER A 330 -48.28 -15.38 7.86
C SER A 330 -48.68 -16.87 7.79
N SER A 331 -47.90 -17.77 8.37
CA SER A 331 -48.22 -19.21 8.43
C SER A 331 -49.42 -19.51 9.34
N PHE A 332 -49.56 -18.79 10.47
CA PHE A 332 -50.75 -18.87 11.33
C PHE A 332 -52.03 -18.37 10.64
N SER A 333 -51.95 -17.28 9.87
CA SER A 333 -53.10 -16.78 9.09
C SER A 333 -53.52 -17.77 7.98
N SER A 334 -52.54 -18.43 7.37
CA SER A 334 -52.75 -19.43 6.31
C SER A 334 -53.44 -20.70 6.84
N GLN A 335 -53.14 -21.11 8.08
CA GLN A 335 -53.82 -22.23 8.74
C GLN A 335 -55.29 -21.90 9.11
N LYS A 336 -55.59 -20.67 9.57
CA LYS A 336 -56.97 -20.21 9.80
C LYS A 336 -57.79 -20.19 8.50
N ILE A 337 -57.20 -19.75 7.39
CA ILE A 337 -57.85 -19.73 6.07
C ILE A 337 -58.09 -21.15 5.54
N ARG A 338 -57.14 -22.08 5.72
CA ARG A 338 -57.32 -23.51 5.35
C ARG A 338 -58.45 -24.19 6.12
N LYS A 339 -58.60 -23.93 7.43
CA LYS A 339 -59.74 -24.45 8.22
C LYS A 339 -61.09 -23.89 7.73
N LYS A 340 -61.15 -22.62 7.32
CA LYS A 340 -62.36 -21.98 6.78
C LYS A 340 -62.71 -22.49 5.36
N GLN A 341 -61.72 -22.83 4.54
CA GLN A 341 -61.91 -23.38 3.19
C GLN A 341 -62.28 -24.87 3.19
N ASN A 342 -61.78 -25.68 4.13
CA ASN A 342 -62.20 -27.08 4.24
C ASN A 342 -63.65 -27.23 4.68
N LYS A 343 -64.18 -26.37 5.57
CA LYS A 343 -65.62 -26.31 5.87
C LYS A 343 -66.47 -25.99 4.63
N ARG A 344 -65.98 -25.14 3.72
CA ARG A 344 -66.69 -24.79 2.46
C ARG A 344 -66.58 -25.88 1.37
N LYS A 345 -65.54 -26.73 1.39
CA LYS A 345 -65.39 -27.85 0.44
C LYS A 345 -66.23 -29.08 0.82
N ILE A 346 -66.62 -29.24 2.09
CA ILE A 346 -67.52 -30.32 2.50
C ILE A 346 -68.96 -30.08 2.01
N MET A 347 -69.40 -28.83 1.85
CA MET A 347 -70.74 -28.51 1.33
C MET A 347 -70.87 -28.49 -0.21
N LYS A 348 -69.81 -28.76 -0.97
CA LYS A 348 -69.87 -28.77 -2.44
C LYS A 348 -69.23 -30.03 -3.01
N LYS A 349 -69.81 -31.18 -2.66
CA LYS A 349 -69.68 -32.44 -3.41
C LYS A 349 -71.05 -32.85 -3.93
N SER A 350 -71.44 -32.31 -5.08
CA SER A 350 -72.36 -32.97 -5.98
C SER A 350 -72.25 -32.35 -7.38
N SER A 351 -72.23 -33.22 -8.38
CA SER A 351 -72.41 -32.98 -9.83
C SER A 351 -71.23 -32.51 -10.71
N LYS A 352 -70.73 -33.53 -11.43
CA LYS A 352 -70.60 -33.65 -12.89
C LYS A 352 -69.46 -32.94 -13.68
N LYS A 353 -68.58 -33.82 -14.18
CA LYS A 353 -68.02 -33.97 -15.55
C LYS A 353 -68.20 -32.79 -16.54
N LYS A 354 -67.09 -32.16 -16.95
CA LYS A 354 -66.46 -32.22 -18.30
C LYS A 354 -65.30 -31.20 -18.41
N SER A 355 -64.39 -31.53 -19.32
CA SER A 355 -63.16 -30.88 -19.80
C SER A 355 -62.82 -29.45 -19.37
N LYS A 356 -61.53 -29.23 -19.05
CA LYS A 356 -60.61 -28.27 -19.71
C LYS A 356 -59.29 -28.12 -18.92
N GLN A 357 -58.19 -28.08 -19.68
CA GLN A 357 -56.84 -27.56 -19.38
C GLN A 357 -56.41 -27.47 -17.90
N LYS A 358 -55.37 -28.25 -17.55
CA LYS A 358 -54.62 -28.14 -16.29
C LYS A 358 -54.07 -26.70 -16.12
N LYS A 359 -54.84 -25.82 -15.48
CA LYS A 359 -54.30 -24.63 -14.82
C LYS A 359 -53.35 -25.12 -13.71
N PRO A 360 -52.11 -24.60 -13.63
CA PRO A 360 -51.19 -24.99 -12.57
C PRO A 360 -51.83 -24.72 -11.20
N SER A 361 -51.65 -25.65 -10.26
CA SER A 361 -52.19 -25.53 -8.90
C SER A 361 -51.77 -24.20 -8.28
N ILE A 362 -52.61 -23.65 -7.41
CA ILE A 362 -52.33 -22.39 -6.71
C ILE A 362 -50.97 -22.45 -5.99
N GLU A 363 -50.56 -23.62 -5.51
CA GLU A 363 -49.23 -23.86 -4.93
C GLU A 363 -48.10 -23.74 -5.97
N LYS A 364 -48.27 -24.23 -7.19
CA LYS A 364 -47.27 -24.05 -8.27
C LYS A 364 -47.15 -22.58 -8.70
N LYS A 365 -48.27 -21.84 -8.73
CA LYS A 365 -48.26 -20.38 -8.97
C LYS A 365 -47.62 -19.61 -7.81
N PHE A 366 -47.83 -20.03 -6.57
CA PHE A 366 -47.22 -19.41 -5.39
C PHE A 366 -45.71 -19.67 -5.31
N TYR A 367 -45.26 -20.89 -5.63
CA TYR A 367 -43.84 -21.22 -5.76
C TYR A 367 -43.17 -20.46 -6.90
N GLN A 368 -43.82 -20.32 -8.06
CA GLN A 368 -43.31 -19.51 -9.17
C GLN A 368 -43.25 -18.00 -8.81
N GLN A 369 -44.24 -17.47 -8.08
CA GLN A 369 -44.19 -16.09 -7.57
C GLN A 369 -43.14 -15.87 -6.48
N GLN A 370 -42.85 -16.86 -5.63
CA GLN A 370 -41.76 -16.75 -4.64
C GLN A 370 -40.37 -16.84 -5.29
N HIS A 371 -40.20 -17.68 -6.31
CA HIS A 371 -38.95 -17.74 -7.08
C HIS A 371 -38.65 -16.42 -7.83
N GLN A 372 -39.70 -15.72 -8.28
CA GLN A 372 -39.58 -14.38 -8.87
C GLN A 372 -39.24 -13.27 -7.85
N ARG A 373 -39.45 -13.47 -6.53
CA ARG A 373 -39.15 -12.46 -5.49
C ARG A 373 -37.74 -12.56 -4.89
N ASN A 374 -37.04 -13.68 -5.05
CA ASN A 374 -35.59 -13.78 -4.76
C ASN A 374 -34.71 -13.31 -5.93
N HIS A 375 -35.30 -13.19 -7.12
CA HIS A 375 -34.67 -12.71 -8.34
C HIS A 375 -34.29 -11.21 -8.35
N PRO A 376 -35.03 -10.26 -7.74
CA PRO A 376 -34.68 -8.84 -7.80
C PRO A 376 -33.41 -8.56 -7.02
N PHE A 377 -33.24 -9.13 -5.82
CA PHE A 377 -32.03 -8.91 -5.02
C PHE A 377 -30.79 -9.55 -5.64
N LYS A 378 -30.92 -10.76 -6.22
CA LYS A 378 -29.81 -11.41 -6.94
C LYS A 378 -29.44 -10.63 -8.20
N ASN A 379 -30.43 -10.12 -8.93
CA ASN A 379 -30.21 -9.24 -10.09
C ASN A 379 -29.61 -7.88 -9.71
N ILE A 380 -30.06 -7.28 -8.60
CA ILE A 380 -29.50 -6.02 -8.08
C ILE A 380 -28.04 -6.25 -7.68
N GLN A 381 -27.74 -7.31 -6.93
CA GLN A 381 -26.36 -7.65 -6.57
C GLN A 381 -25.48 -7.93 -7.79
N GLN A 382 -25.97 -8.67 -8.78
CA GLN A 382 -25.23 -8.95 -10.01
C GLN A 382 -25.03 -7.70 -10.87
N ARG A 383 -26.04 -6.83 -11.01
CA ARG A 383 -25.92 -5.55 -11.73
C ARG A 383 -24.96 -4.59 -11.03
N SER A 384 -25.06 -4.47 -9.70
CA SER A 384 -24.12 -3.68 -8.91
C SER A 384 -22.69 -4.19 -9.05
N LYS A 385 -22.46 -5.51 -8.96
CA LYS A 385 -21.13 -6.12 -9.14
C LYS A 385 -20.57 -5.87 -10.54
N LYS A 386 -21.40 -6.04 -11.58
CA LYS A 386 -21.00 -5.83 -12.98
C LYS A 386 -20.67 -4.35 -13.26
N GLN A 387 -21.41 -3.41 -12.67
CA GLN A 387 -21.15 -1.98 -12.82
C GLN A 387 -19.96 -1.49 -11.98
N ILE A 388 -19.77 -1.99 -10.76
CA ILE A 388 -18.57 -1.70 -9.96
C ILE A 388 -17.33 -2.20 -10.71
N ASN A 389 -17.37 -3.42 -11.25
CA ASN A 389 -16.27 -3.95 -12.04
C ASN A 389 -16.05 -3.18 -13.36
N LYS A 390 -17.11 -2.68 -14.00
CA LYS A 390 -16.99 -1.80 -15.18
C LYS A 390 -16.37 -0.45 -14.79
N TYR A 391 -16.76 0.13 -13.66
CA TYR A 391 -16.21 1.39 -13.17
C TYR A 391 -14.73 1.25 -12.78
N LEU A 392 -14.36 0.19 -12.06
CA LEU A 392 -12.97 -0.12 -11.68
C LEU A 392 -12.08 -0.45 -12.88
N ARG A 393 -12.64 -1.05 -13.94
CA ARG A 393 -11.89 -1.32 -15.19
C ARG A 393 -11.68 -0.07 -16.03
N ASN A 394 -12.59 0.90 -15.94
CA ASN A 394 -12.61 2.06 -16.82
C ASN A 394 -11.97 3.30 -16.19
N ASN A 395 -11.55 3.25 -14.92
CA ASN A 395 -10.89 4.36 -14.27
C ASN A 395 -9.69 3.83 -13.47
N TYR A 396 -8.49 4.31 -13.80
CA TYR A 396 -7.29 4.12 -12.99
C TYR A 396 -7.34 5.16 -11.86
N ILE A 397 -7.68 4.73 -10.65
CA ILE A 397 -7.96 5.63 -9.53
C ILE A 397 -7.20 5.15 -8.30
N GLN A 398 -6.49 6.06 -7.62
CA GLN A 398 -5.86 5.81 -6.32
C GLN A 398 -6.90 5.37 -5.27
N VAL A 399 -6.49 4.48 -4.36
CA VAL A 399 -7.38 3.84 -3.36
C VAL A 399 -8.11 4.87 -2.48
N ASP A 400 -7.49 6.03 -2.24
CA ASP A 400 -8.02 7.08 -1.37
C ASP A 400 -9.22 7.79 -2.03
N GLU A 401 -9.14 8.08 -3.33
CA GLU A 401 -10.28 8.59 -4.10
C GLU A 401 -11.39 7.54 -4.24
N ILE A 402 -11.06 6.25 -4.26
CA ILE A 402 -12.06 5.16 -4.26
C ILE A 402 -12.82 5.15 -2.92
N ILE A 403 -12.12 5.29 -1.80
CA ILE A 403 -12.73 5.35 -0.47
C ILE A 403 -13.64 6.58 -0.38
N GLU A 404 -13.17 7.75 -0.78
CA GLU A 404 -13.94 8.97 -0.71
C GLU A 404 -15.16 8.95 -1.67
N LYS A 405 -14.95 8.65 -2.95
CA LYS A 405 -16.02 8.68 -3.96
C LYS A 405 -17.00 7.52 -3.76
N ILE A 406 -16.56 6.32 -3.43
CA ILE A 406 -17.47 5.17 -3.27
C ILE A 406 -18.13 5.16 -1.89
N ILE A 407 -17.36 5.31 -0.80
CA ILE A 407 -17.89 5.15 0.56
C ILE A 407 -18.65 6.40 1.02
N ILE A 408 -18.13 7.60 0.74
CA ILE A 408 -18.73 8.85 1.25
C ILE A 408 -19.81 9.39 0.30
N LYS A 409 -19.62 9.29 -1.02
CA LYS A 409 -20.56 9.85 -2.00
C LYS A 409 -21.52 8.81 -2.58
N HIS A 410 -21.01 7.73 -3.16
CA HIS A 410 -21.81 6.89 -4.05
C HIS A 410 -22.70 5.87 -3.32
N ILE A 411 -22.23 5.27 -2.21
CA ILE A 411 -23.01 4.32 -1.42
C ILE A 411 -24.23 5.01 -0.74
N PRO A 412 -24.10 6.18 -0.09
CA PRO A 412 -25.25 6.86 0.50
C PRO A 412 -26.32 7.29 -0.51
N GLU A 413 -25.91 7.86 -1.66
CA GLU A 413 -26.83 8.26 -2.73
C GLU A 413 -27.56 7.06 -3.35
N ARG A 414 -26.86 5.93 -3.54
CA ARG A 414 -27.49 4.71 -4.06
C ARG A 414 -28.41 4.05 -3.04
N ILE A 415 -28.10 4.09 -1.74
CA ILE A 415 -29.03 3.63 -0.70
C ILE A 415 -30.29 4.50 -0.70
N GLN A 416 -30.17 5.81 -0.89
CA GLN A 416 -31.31 6.73 -1.04
C GLN A 416 -32.18 6.39 -2.25
N ASN A 417 -31.58 6.04 -3.38
CA ASN A 417 -32.28 5.74 -4.64
C ASN A 417 -32.84 4.31 -4.71
N LEU A 418 -32.33 3.38 -3.90
CA LEU A 418 -32.81 1.98 -3.82
C LEU A 418 -33.93 1.78 -2.79
N LEU A 419 -34.18 2.77 -1.93
CA LEU A 419 -35.31 2.74 -1.00
C LEU A 419 -36.60 3.09 -1.77
N PRO A 420 -37.67 2.29 -1.66
CA PRO A 420 -38.94 2.59 -2.33
C PRO A 420 -39.45 3.97 -1.87
N LYS A 421 -39.84 4.84 -2.82
CA LYS A 421 -40.40 6.18 -2.57
C LYS A 421 -41.60 6.21 -1.60
N LYS A 422 -42.18 5.06 -1.21
CA LYS A 422 -43.39 4.91 -0.40
C LYS A 422 -43.19 4.22 0.96
N LEU A 423 -41.98 4.21 1.53
CA LEU A 423 -41.80 3.81 2.93
C LEU A 423 -41.61 5.04 3.81
N PRO A 424 -42.45 5.27 4.85
CA PRO A 424 -42.25 6.37 5.78
C PRO A 424 -41.01 6.07 6.63
N ILE A 425 -39.87 6.62 6.21
CA ILE A 425 -38.65 6.62 7.02
C ILE A 425 -38.91 7.59 8.17
N LYS A 426 -38.98 7.08 9.41
CA LYS A 426 -39.10 7.94 10.60
C LYS A 426 -37.99 9.00 10.58
N ARG A 427 -38.33 10.28 10.79
CA ARG A 427 -37.39 11.44 10.81
C ARG A 427 -36.10 11.17 11.60
N THR A 428 -36.20 10.36 12.67
CA THR A 428 -35.06 9.92 13.49
C THR A 428 -34.00 9.13 12.73
N SER A 429 -34.38 8.32 11.74
CA SER A 429 -33.44 7.53 10.93
C SER A 429 -32.72 8.39 9.90
N LEU A 430 -33.40 9.39 9.32
CA LEU A 430 -32.81 10.39 8.45
C LEU A 430 -31.80 11.28 9.20
N ARG A 431 -32.14 11.72 10.43
CA ARG A 431 -31.19 12.44 11.30
C ARG A 431 -29.95 11.62 11.62
N LYS A 432 -30.08 10.31 11.88
CA LYS A 432 -28.95 9.41 12.12
C LYS A 432 -28.06 9.24 10.89
N ILE A 433 -28.63 9.16 9.69
CA ILE A 433 -27.87 9.09 8.43
C ILE A 433 -27.12 10.41 8.16
N HIS A 434 -27.75 11.57 8.40
CA HIS A 434 -27.07 12.86 8.29
C HIS A 434 -25.96 13.05 9.32
N LEU A 435 -26.19 12.62 10.57
CA LEU A 435 -25.16 12.65 11.60
C LEU A 435 -23.97 11.75 11.22
N LEU A 436 -24.24 10.54 10.71
CA LEU A 436 -23.19 9.64 10.21
C LEU A 436 -22.42 10.25 9.04
N LYS A 437 -23.10 10.91 8.10
CA LYS A 437 -22.47 11.61 6.97
C LYS A 437 -21.59 12.78 7.44
N ARG A 438 -22.00 13.47 8.50
CA ARG A 438 -21.23 14.58 9.10
C ARG A 438 -20.01 14.07 9.86
N ILE A 439 -20.14 12.99 10.62
CA ILE A 439 -19.01 12.35 11.32
C ILE A 439 -18.00 11.80 10.31
N LEU A 440 -18.46 11.12 9.26
CA LEU A 440 -17.56 10.55 8.25
C LEU A 440 -16.80 11.61 7.44
N ARG A 441 -17.36 12.81 7.24
CA ARG A 441 -16.68 13.96 6.59
C ARG A 441 -15.68 14.69 7.49
N ASN A 442 -15.73 14.45 8.79
CA ASN A 442 -14.84 15.09 9.76
C ASN A 442 -13.69 14.16 10.17
N VAL A 443 -13.82 12.85 9.92
CA VAL A 443 -12.85 11.81 10.28
C VAL A 443 -11.97 11.43 9.10
N PHE A 444 -12.51 11.56 7.89
CA PHE A 444 -11.82 11.43 6.61
C PHE A 444 -12.00 12.76 5.89
#